data_AF-A0A6M0IB55-F1
#
_entry.id   AF-A0A6M0IB55-F1
#
_cell.length_a   1.000
_cell.length_b   1.000
_cell.length_c   1.000
_cell.angle_alpha   90.00
_cell.angle_beta   90.00
_cell.angle_gamma   90.00
#
_symmetry.space_group_name_H-M   'P 1'
#
loop_
_entity.id
_entity.type
_entity.pdbx_description
1 polymer ?
#
loop_
_entity_poly.entity_id
_entity_poly.type
_entity_poly.pdbx_seq_one_letter_code
_entity_poly.pdbx_strand_id
1 'polypeptide(L)' 'MDTASTKGHLRPNDNSPDQFRQQLVQYVRQVGQLYESDKAIQAAVKILEKSFNTAK' A
#
# COMPACT_ATOMS: atom_id res chain seq x y z
N MET A 1 24.05 -37.83 -0.44
CA MET A 1 24.04 -36.44 0.06
C MET A 1 23.79 -35.60 -1.17
N ASP A 2 22.54 -35.19 -1.43
CA ASP A 2 22.24 -34.33 -2.57
C ASP A 2 21.14 -33.36 -2.14
N THR A 3 21.57 -32.28 -1.49
CA THR A 3 20.74 -31.12 -1.16
C THR A 3 20.39 -30.42 -2.47
N ALA A 4 19.23 -30.74 -3.05
CA ALA A 4 18.64 -29.91 -4.09
C ALA A 4 18.22 -28.57 -3.48
N SER A 5 19.13 -27.61 -3.51
CA SER A 5 18.90 -26.19 -3.28
C SER A 5 17.90 -25.68 -4.32
N THR A 6 16.61 -25.78 -4.02
CA THR A 6 15.57 -25.08 -4.78
C THR A 6 15.76 -23.59 -4.51
N LYS A 7 16.48 -22.93 -5.42
CA LYS A 7 16.53 -21.48 -5.62
C LYS A 7 15.20 -20.89 -5.18
N GLY A 8 15.22 -20.12 -4.09
CA GLY A 8 14.10 -19.27 -3.71
C GLY A 8 13.72 -18.46 -4.95
N HIS A 9 12.52 -18.72 -5.47
CA HIS A 9 11.87 -17.84 -6.43
C HIS A 9 11.52 -16.57 -5.65
N LEU A 10 12.53 -15.71 -5.42
CA LEU A 10 12.31 -14.32 -5.09
C LEU A 10 11.57 -13.78 -6.31
N ARG A 11 10.23 -13.74 -6.20
CA ARG A 11 9.39 -12.97 -7.11
C ARG A 11 10.11 -11.64 -7.32
N PRO A 12 10.35 -11.20 -8.56
CA PRO A 12 10.82 -9.85 -8.77
C PRO A 12 9.85 -8.96 -7.99
N ASN A 13 10.36 -8.29 -6.97
CA ASN A 13 9.62 -7.28 -6.27
C ASN A 13 9.54 -6.14 -7.28
N ASP A 14 8.60 -6.28 -8.21
CA ASP A 14 8.25 -5.30 -9.23
C ASP A 14 7.56 -4.16 -8.46
N ASN A 15 8.37 -3.45 -7.68
CA ASN A 15 8.05 -2.19 -7.01
C ASN A 15 7.98 -1.12 -8.09
N SER A 16 7.22 -1.36 -9.15
CA SER A 16 6.85 -0.29 -10.05
C SER A 16 6.14 0.76 -9.17
N PRO A 17 6.45 2.06 -9.32
CA PRO A 17 5.90 3.11 -8.48
C PRO A 17 4.36 3.10 -8.42
N ASP A 18 3.70 2.58 -9.45
CA ASP A 18 2.26 2.32 -9.47
C ASP A 18 1.80 1.28 -8.45
N GLN A 19 2.51 0.15 -8.27
CA GLN A 19 2.15 -0.85 -7.26
C GLN A 19 2.28 -0.29 -5.84
N PHE A 20 3.38 0.43 -5.58
CA PHE A 20 3.57 1.07 -4.28
C PHE A 20 2.46 2.07 -3.97
N ARG A 21 2.06 2.87 -4.98
CA ARG A 21 0.93 3.80 -4.87
C ARG A 21 -0.39 3.06 -4.60
N GLN A 22 -0.67 1.95 -5.28
CA GLN A 22 -1.87 1.15 -5.02
C GLN A 22 -1.91 0.59 -3.59
N GLN A 23 -0.79 0.06 -3.10
CA GLN A 23 -0.68 -0.45 -1.73
C GLN A 23 -0.91 0.65 -0.69
N LEU A 24 -0.32 1.84 -0.89
CA LEU A 24 -0.55 3.01 -0.03
C LEU A 24 -2.01 3.45 0.00
N VAL A 25 -2.67 3.51 -1.15
CA VAL A 25 -4.10 3.85 -1.24
C VAL A 25 -4.96 2.85 -0.47
N GLN A 26 -4.68 1.54 -0.61
CA GLN A 26 -5.42 0.51 0.13
C GLN A 26 -5.20 0.63 1.64
N TYR A 27 -3.96 0.84 2.08
CA TYR A 27 -3.63 1.03 3.49
C TYR A 27 -4.35 2.24 4.09
N VAL A 28 -4.30 3.39 3.41
CA VAL A 28 -4.95 4.63 3.86
C VAL A 28 -6.47 4.44 3.98
N ARG A 29 -7.10 3.74 3.04
CA ARG A 29 -8.53 3.40 3.12
C ARG A 29 -8.86 2.49 4.29
N GLN A 30 -8.05 1.46 4.51
CA GLN A 30 -8.26 0.52 5.63
C GLN A 30 -8.13 1.23 6.97
N VAL A 31 -7.16 2.13 7.14
CA VAL A 31 -7.04 2.98 8.33
C VAL A 31 -8.27 3.89 8.46
N GLY A 32 -8.74 4.50 7.37
CA GLY A 32 -9.96 5.29 7.39
C GLY A 32 -11.18 4.50 7.87
N GLN A 33 -11.35 3.26 7.42
CA GLN A 33 -12.44 2.39 7.88
C GLN A 33 -12.30 1.99 9.35
N LEU A 34 -11.10 1.63 9.81
CA LEU A 34 -10.85 1.24 11.20
C LEU A 34 -11.11 2.39 12.19
N TYR A 35 -10.89 3.63 11.74
CA TYR A 35 -11.04 4.83 12.55
C TYR A 35 -12.16 5.73 12.00
N GLU A 36 -13.26 5.17 11.50
CA GLU A 36 -14.36 5.96 10.91
C GLU A 36 -14.96 6.99 11.87
N SER A 37 -14.95 6.66 13.16
CA SER A 37 -15.46 7.51 14.24
C SER A 37 -14.49 8.64 14.61
N ASP A 38 -13.23 8.57 14.17
CA ASP A 38 -12.21 9.57 14.44
C ASP A 38 -12.14 10.61 13.30
N LYS A 39 -12.64 11.81 13.60
CA LYS A 39 -12.67 12.93 12.64
C LYS A 39 -11.29 13.37 12.16
N ALA A 40 -10.26 13.26 13.01
CA ALA A 40 -8.91 13.66 12.64
C ALA A 40 -8.29 12.66 11.66
N ILE A 41 -8.51 11.37 11.87
CA ILE A 41 -8.05 10.32 10.95
C ILE A 41 -8.81 10.40 9.62
N GLN A 42 -10.13 10.63 9.65
CA GLN A 42 -10.92 10.85 8.45
C GLN A 42 -10.44 12.07 7.63
N ALA A 43 -10.04 13.16 8.30
CA ALA A 43 -9.46 14.33 7.63
C ALA A 43 -8.11 14.00 6.99
N ALA A 44 -7.23 13.28 7.69
CA ALA A 44 -5.92 12.87 7.18
C ALA A 44 -6.04 11.94 5.95
N VAL A 45 -6.95 10.96 6.01
CA VAL A 45 -7.26 10.05 4.89
C VAL A 45 -7.71 10.81 3.66
N LYS A 46 -8.62 11.78 3.81
CA LYS A 46 -9.10 12.62 2.69
C LYS A 46 -7.99 13.47 2.08
N ILE A 47 -7.09 14.04 2.90
CA ILE A 47 -5.94 14.82 2.41
C ILE A 47 -5.02 13.91 1.59
N LEU A 48 -4.70 12.72 2.12
CA LEU A 48 -3.85 11.74 1.44
C LEU A 48 -4.47 11.28 0.11
N GLU A 49 -5.74 10.89 0.09
CA GLU A 49 -6.43 10.50 -1.14
C GLU A 49 -6.44 11.62 -2.20
N LYS A 50 -6.63 12.87 -1.77
CA LYS A 50 -6.57 14.04 -2.66
C LYS A 50 -5.17 14.24 -3.23
N SER A 51 -4.12 14.17 -2.40
CA SER A 51 -2.73 14.29 -2.84
C SER A 51 -2.36 13.19 -3.84
N PHE A 52 -2.82 11.96 -3.63
CA PHE A 52 -2.63 10.89 -4.61
C PHE A 52 -3.37 11.17 -5.91
N ASN A 53 -4.60 11.68 -5.90
CA ASN A 53 -5.33 11.98 -7.13
C ASN A 53 -4.78 13.18 -7.92
N THR A 54 -4.20 14.18 -7.25
CA THR A 54 -3.63 15.37 -7.91
C THR A 54 -2.25 15.10 -8.53
N ALA A 55 -1.50 14.13 -8.02
CA ALA A 55 -0.21 13.71 -8.58
C ALA A 55 -0.33 12.80 -9.82
N LYS A 56 -1.46 12.83 -10.53
CA LYS A 56 -1.77 12.00 -11.71
C LYS A 56 -1.75 12.84 -12.99
#